data_AF-A0A926DTN7-F1
#
_entry.id   AF-A0A926DTN7-F1
#
_cell.length_a   1.000
_cell.length_b   1.000
_cell.length_c   1.000
_cell.angle_alpha   90.00
_cell.angle_beta   90.00
_cell.angle_gamma   90.00
#
_symmetry.space_group_name_H-M   'P 1'
#
loop_
_entity.id
_entity.type
_entity.pdbx_description
1 polymer ?
#
loop_
_entity_poly.entity_id
_entity_poly.type
_entity_poly.pdbx_seq_one_letter_code
_entity_poly.pdbx_strand_id
1 'polypeptide(L)' 'MSAARSGFWNEDYLTFLVRQVWKISEPVQVLDVGCGYGDLGLRLMEILPAGSRYTGVDIHSGSLALAR' A
#
# COMPACT_ATOMS: atom_id res chain seq x y z
N MET A 1 11.20 10.93 -8.18
CA MET A 1 10.36 11.15 -6.98
C MET A 1 10.53 12.58 -6.54
N SER A 2 9.46 13.37 -6.42
CA SER A 2 9.54 14.65 -5.72
C SER A 2 9.93 14.39 -4.27
N ALA A 3 10.88 15.16 -3.74
CA ALA A 3 11.38 15.06 -2.37
C ALA A 3 10.27 15.13 -1.30
N ALA A 4 9.08 15.64 -1.65
CA ALA A 4 7.92 15.72 -0.76
C ALA A 4 7.33 14.36 -0.33
N ARG A 5 7.71 13.23 -0.96
CA ARG A 5 7.19 11.90 -0.61
C ARG A 5 8.23 10.94 -0.01
N SER A 6 9.52 11.30 -0.01
CA SER A 6 10.52 10.49 0.69
C SER A 6 10.36 10.70 2.20
N GLY A 7 9.81 9.70 2.89
CA GLY A 7 9.53 9.76 4.34
C GLY A 7 8.08 10.08 4.71
N PHE A 8 7.15 10.10 3.74
CA PHE A 8 5.73 10.26 4.06
C PHE A 8 5.17 9.06 4.85
N TRP A 9 5.69 7.87 4.58
CA TRP A 9 5.28 6.64 5.25
C TRP A 9 6.27 6.25 6.34
N ASN A 10 5.77 6.07 7.55
CA ASN A 10 6.50 5.46 8.66
C ASN A 10 6.15 3.96 8.70
N GLU A 11 7.13 3.11 8.42
CA GLU A 11 6.95 1.65 8.27
C GLU A 11 6.56 0.97 9.59
N ASP A 12 7.13 1.41 10.71
CA ASP A 12 6.78 0.90 12.05
C ASP A 12 5.34 1.23 12.39
N TYR A 13 4.89 2.44 12.03
CA TYR A 13 3.51 2.87 12.26
C TYR A 13 2.52 2.09 11.39
N LEU A 14 2.83 1.85 10.12
CA LEU A 14 2.02 0.97 9.25
C LEU A 14 1.93 -0.45 9.81
N THR A 15 3.04 -0.99 10.31
CA THR A 15 3.07 -2.32 10.94
C THR A 15 2.22 -2.37 12.20
N PHE A 16 2.30 -1.34 13.04
CA PHE A 16 1.46 -1.18 14.22
C PHE A 16 -0.03 -1.16 13.85
N LEU A 17 -0.41 -0.38 12.82
CA LEU A 17 -1.79 -0.32 12.34
C LEU A 17 -2.28 -1.70 11.90
N VAL A 18 -1.55 -2.39 11.02
CA VAL A 18 -1.95 -3.70 10.47
C VAL A 18 -2.09 -4.75 11.58
N ARG A 19 -1.09 -4.86 12.46
CA ARG A 19 -0.99 -5.97 13.41
C ARG A 19 -1.72 -5.72 14.72
N GLN A 20 -1.66 -4.51 15.25
CA GLN A 20 -2.15 -4.21 16.60
C GLN A 20 -3.52 -3.54 16.59
N VAL A 21 -3.76 -2.65 15.63
CA VAL A 21 -5.02 -1.88 15.55
C VAL A 21 -6.07 -2.64 14.75
N TRP A 22 -5.76 -3.00 13.50
CA TRP A 22 -6.69 -3.71 12.60
C TRP A 22 -6.69 -5.21 12.83
N LYS A 23 -5.61 -5.76 13.44
CA LYS A 23 -5.47 -7.17 13.81
C LYS A 23 -5.67 -8.11 12.62
N ILE A 24 -5.09 -7.76 11.47
CA ILE A 24 -5.15 -8.58 10.26
C ILE A 24 -4.15 -9.73 10.41
N SER A 25 -4.67 -10.93 10.69
CA SER A 25 -3.87 -12.15 10.82
C SER A 25 -4.02 -13.12 9.64
N GLU A 26 -5.10 -12.99 8.86
CA GLU A 26 -5.41 -13.84 7.71
C GLU A 26 -5.24 -13.05 6.39
N PRO A 27 -5.00 -13.74 5.25
CA PRO A 27 -4.88 -13.09 3.95
C PRO A 27 -6.12 -12.25 3.58
N VAL A 28 -5.90 -11.04 3.07
CA VAL A 28 -6.96 -10.09 2.71
C VAL A 28 -6.85 -9.60 1.27
N GLN A 29 -7.96 -9.05 0.76
CA GLN A 29 -8.00 -8.35 -0.53
C GLN A 29 -8.12 -6.84 -0.26
N VAL A 30 -7.14 -6.07 -0.72
CA VAL A 30 -7.08 -4.63 -0.57
C VAL A 30 -7.45 -3.95 -1.88
N LEU A 31 -8.37 -2.99 -1.82
CA LEU A 31 -8.70 -2.07 -2.90
C LEU A 31 -8.19 -0.67 -2.54
N ASP A 32 -7.32 -0.11 -3.37
CA ASP A 32 -6.77 1.23 -3.20
C ASP A 32 -7.22 2.15 -4.34
N VAL A 33 -8.08 3.11 -3.99
CA VAL A 33 -8.70 4.05 -4.94
C VAL A 33 -7.93 5.35 -4.93
N GLY A 34 -7.33 5.71 -6.07
CA GLY A 34 -6.37 6.80 -6.18
C GLY A 34 -4.94 6.36 -5.85
N CYS A 35 -4.57 5.13 -6.24
CA CYS A 35 -3.30 4.50 -5.85
C CYS A 35 -2.05 5.23 -6.40
N GLY A 36 -2.22 6.13 -7.37
CA GLY A 36 -1.11 6.76 -8.09
C GLY A 36 -0.21 5.70 -8.73
N TYR A 37 1.03 5.64 -8.27
CA TYR A 37 2.04 4.65 -8.69
C TYR A 37 2.19 3.47 -7.71
N GLY A 38 1.27 3.28 -6.76
CA GLY A 38 1.18 2.07 -5.95
C GLY A 38 2.07 2.01 -4.70
N ASP A 39 2.72 3.10 -4.29
CA ASP A 39 3.68 3.14 -3.14
C ASP A 39 3.09 2.60 -1.83
N LEU A 40 1.89 3.03 -1.46
CA LEU A 40 1.22 2.54 -0.25
C LEU A 40 0.91 1.05 -0.37
N GLY A 41 0.39 0.63 -1.53
CA GLY A 41 0.07 -0.76 -1.82
C GLY A 41 1.27 -1.69 -1.64
N LEU A 42 2.40 -1.31 -2.23
CA LEU A 42 3.66 -2.05 -2.11
C LEU A 42 4.11 -2.19 -0.65
N ARG A 43 4.10 -1.09 0.11
CA ARG A 43 4.47 -1.09 1.54
C ARG A 43 3.53 -1.96 2.38
N LEU A 44 2.24 -1.90 2.11
CA LEU A 44 1.26 -2.75 2.81
C LEU A 44 1.46 -4.23 2.45
N MET A 45 1.77 -4.56 1.20
CA MET A 45 1.99 -5.93 0.77
C MET A 45 3.20 -6.60 1.44
N GLU A 46 4.21 -5.85 1.87
CA GLU A 46 5.33 -6.36 2.67
C GLU A 46 4.93 -6.71 4.12
N ILE A 47 3.86 -6.08 4.63
CA ILE A 47 3.41 -6.20 6.03
C ILE A 47 2.25 -7.20 6.16
N LEU A 48 1.37 -7.27 5.16
CA LEU A 48 0.17 -8.09 5.15
C LEU A 48 0.49 -9.60 5.12
N PRO A 49 -0.42 -10.45 5.65
CA PRO A 49 -0.23 -11.90 5.61
C PRO A 49 -0.01 -12.43 4.19
N ALA A 50 0.90 -13.39 4.06
CA ALA A 50 1.19 -14.04 2.79
C ALA A 50 -0.07 -14.62 2.14
N GLY A 51 -0.26 -14.37 0.85
CA GLY A 51 -1.50 -14.72 0.12
C GLY A 51 -2.51 -13.58 0.02
N SER A 52 -2.26 -12.43 0.68
CA SER A 52 -3.04 -11.22 0.45
C SER A 52 -2.90 -10.74 -1.00
N ARG A 53 -3.90 -9.98 -1.47
CA ARG A 53 -3.92 -9.40 -2.82
C ARG A 53 -4.20 -7.91 -2.75
N TYR A 54 -3.50 -7.15 -3.57
CA TYR A 54 -3.71 -5.71 -3.73
C TYR A 54 -4.24 -5.41 -5.15
N THR A 55 -5.23 -4.53 -5.22
CA THR A 55 -5.77 -3.97 -6.47
C THR A 55 -5.77 -2.46 -6.36
N GLY A 56 -4.92 -1.80 -7.14
CA GLY A 56 -4.89 -0.34 -7.27
C GLY A 56 -5.77 0.13 -8.43
N VAL A 57 -6.53 1.20 -8.22
CA VAL A 57 -7.32 1.88 -9.25
C VAL A 57 -6.95 3.34 -9.24
N ASP A 58 -6.61 3.90 -10.40
CA ASP A 58 -6.37 5.33 -10.56
C ASP A 58 -6.95 5.83 -11.89
N ILE A 59 -7.40 7.07 -11.91
CA ILE A 59 -7.93 7.72 -13.12
C ILE A 59 -6.81 8.24 -14.03
N HIS A 60 -5.61 8.41 -13.49
CA HIS A 60 -4.43 8.88 -14.20
C HIS A 60 -3.63 7.69 -14.74
N SER A 61 -3.90 7.32 -15.99
CA SER A 61 -3.21 6.22 -16.68
C SER A 61 -1.68 6.34 -16.68
N GLY A 62 -1.14 7.56 -16.71
CA GLY A 62 0.32 7.80 -16.62
C GLY A 62 0.93 7.36 -15.29
N SER A 63 0.19 7.49 -14.19
CA SER A 63 0.62 7.00 -12.87
C SER A 63 0.55 5.48 -12.78
N LEU A 64 -0.51 4.88 -13.34
CA LEU A 64 -0.67 3.42 -13.42
C LEU A 64 0.42 2.76 -14.25
N ALA A 65 0.85 3.39 -15.35
CA ALA A 65 1.95 2.89 -16.18
C ALA A 65 3.30 2.84 -15.44
N LEU A 66 3.43 3.60 -14.35
CA LEU A 66 4.61 3.63 -13.48
C LEU A 66 4.43 2.80 -12.22
N ALA A 67 3.24 2.24 -11.97
CA ALA A 67 3.01 1.35 -10.86
C ALA A 67 3.84 0.07 -11.05
N ARG A 68 4.52 -0.35 -10.00
CA ARG A 68 5.37 -1.55 -9.96
C ARG A 68 4.95 -2.44 -8.82
#